data_AF-A0A9E8SDA4-F1
#
_entry.id   AF-A0A9E8SDA4-F1
#
_cell.length_a   1.000
_cell.length_b   1.000
_cell.length_c   1.000
_cell.angle_alpha   90.00
_cell.angle_beta   90.00
_cell.angle_gamma   90.00
#
_symmetry.space_group_name_H-M   'P 1'
#
loop_
_entity.id
_entity.type
_entity.pdbx_description
1 polymer ?
#
loop_
_entity_poly.entity_id
_entity_poly.type
_entity_poly.pdbx_seq_one_letter_code
_entity_poly.pdbx_strand_id
1 'polypeptide(L)'
;MMSTTTWLSLVFFTSYGYLLAQEAIPFKIQNEFYIYGDALVIGNNVLSKDAKEPFNDPDLTNDDIDMVFVDVDDDVSTFSSSSANLILPLNHTKIKYAALYWSATYSYEQGFRKESDGQFLFQGKRDNKRNKINNIKLKTPNGRYTDVIGSVIFDGARDRAFTLNSPYVCMADVTKLLKNSEIINGEYMVANVVATQGFVSGEALRVGYFMLFTKPPQKILNI
;
A
#
# COMPACT_ATOMS: atom_id res chain seq x y z
N MET A 1 -67.84 2.99 46.69
CA MET A 1 -67.01 2.14 45.82
C MET A 1 -65.90 3.01 45.25
N MET A 2 -64.65 2.62 45.49
CA MET A 2 -63.44 3.42 45.26
C MET A 2 -63.13 3.59 43.76
N SER A 3 -62.72 4.80 43.38
CA SER A 3 -62.15 5.13 42.08
C SER A 3 -60.66 4.77 42.09
N THR A 4 -60.22 3.98 41.12
CA THR A 4 -58.81 3.62 40.93
C THR A 4 -58.28 4.26 39.66
N THR A 5 -57.52 5.34 39.81
CA THR A 5 -56.74 5.99 38.75
C THR A 5 -55.41 5.25 38.61
N THR A 6 -55.22 4.55 37.49
CA THR A 6 -53.95 3.89 37.14
C THR A 6 -53.01 4.88 36.47
N TRP A 7 -51.89 5.20 37.13
CA TRP A 7 -50.80 5.99 36.55
C TRP A 7 -49.88 5.09 35.72
N LEU A 8 -49.83 5.30 34.40
CA LEU A 8 -48.85 4.65 33.53
C LEU A 8 -47.52 5.41 33.63
N SER A 9 -46.52 4.80 34.27
CA SER A 9 -45.16 5.37 34.33
C SER A 9 -44.36 4.82 33.15
N LEU A 10 -44.03 5.66 32.18
CA LEU A 10 -43.14 5.31 31.06
C LEU A 10 -41.68 5.49 31.50
N VAL A 11 -40.93 4.41 31.62
CA VAL A 11 -39.48 4.45 31.91
C VAL A 11 -38.73 4.39 30.58
N PHE A 12 -38.11 5.50 30.17
CA PHE A 12 -37.18 5.52 29.03
C PHE A 12 -35.79 5.11 29.51
N PHE A 13 -35.32 3.93 29.09
CA PHE A 13 -33.92 3.55 29.22
C PHE A 13 -33.12 4.10 28.03
N THR A 14 -32.41 5.20 28.22
CA THR A 14 -31.40 5.68 27.26
C THR A 14 -30.12 4.89 27.47
N SER A 15 -29.89 3.85 26.67
CA SER A 15 -28.60 3.16 26.62
C SER A 15 -27.59 4.02 25.86
N TYR A 16 -26.70 4.71 26.58
CA TYR A 16 -25.50 5.29 26.00
C TYR A 16 -24.51 4.15 25.67
N GLY A 17 -24.41 3.78 24.40
CA GLY A 17 -23.35 2.91 23.91
C GLY A 17 -22.15 3.75 23.50
N TYR A 18 -20.97 3.50 24.07
CA TYR A 18 -19.72 4.02 23.56
C TYR A 18 -19.38 3.27 22.27
N LEU A 19 -19.47 3.94 21.12
CA LEU A 19 -18.90 3.43 19.88
C LEU A 19 -17.38 3.66 19.94
N LEU A 20 -16.63 2.60 20.21
CA LEU A 20 -15.18 2.61 20.00
C LEU A 20 -14.93 2.33 18.51
N ALA A 21 -14.45 3.33 17.78
CA ALA A 21 -13.84 3.08 16.49
C ALA A 21 -12.51 2.34 16.72
N GLN A 22 -12.29 1.22 16.04
CA GLN A 22 -11.07 0.43 16.19
C GLN A 22 -10.06 0.82 15.11
N GLU A 23 -8.95 1.42 15.54
CA GLU A 23 -7.77 1.69 14.70
C GLU A 23 -6.73 0.58 14.95
N ALA A 24 -6.26 -0.09 13.90
CA ALA A 24 -5.30 -1.19 14.06
C ALA A 24 -3.93 -0.70 14.56
N ILE A 25 -3.49 0.45 14.06
CA ILE A 25 -2.28 1.15 14.50
C ILE A 25 -2.58 2.64 14.53
N PRO A 26 -2.42 3.32 15.68
CA PRO A 26 -2.57 4.76 15.79
C PRO A 26 -1.69 5.52 14.81
N PHE A 27 -2.26 6.53 14.13
CA PHE A 27 -1.46 7.45 13.32
C PHE A 27 -0.30 8.05 14.13
N LYS A 28 0.91 7.96 13.58
CA LYS A 28 2.11 8.51 14.17
C LYS A 28 2.90 9.27 13.11
N ILE A 29 3.29 10.49 13.45
CA ILE A 29 4.24 11.28 12.65
C ILE A 29 5.52 10.47 12.53
N GLN A 30 5.88 10.11 11.29
CA GLN A 30 7.12 9.40 11.00
C GLN A 30 8.29 10.38 10.97
N ASN A 31 8.18 11.43 10.15
CA ASN A 31 9.16 12.49 10.04
C ASN A 31 8.46 13.86 9.99
N GLU A 32 9.10 14.86 10.57
CA GLU A 32 8.68 16.26 10.48
C GLU A 32 9.84 17.10 9.92
N PHE A 33 9.54 17.98 8.97
CA PHE A 33 10.52 18.85 8.34
C PHE A 33 10.00 20.28 8.27
N TYR A 34 10.82 21.24 8.73
CA TYR A 34 10.58 22.67 8.56
C TYR A 34 11.40 23.15 7.37
N ILE A 35 10.84 23.05 6.17
CA ILE A 35 11.51 23.38 4.91
C ILE A 35 10.57 24.17 3.99
N TYR A 36 11.13 25.15 3.28
CA TYR A 36 10.46 25.76 2.13
C TYR A 36 10.72 24.90 0.89
N GLY A 37 9.85 23.90 0.68
CA GLY A 37 9.98 22.91 -0.38
C GLY A 37 8.64 22.36 -0.84
N ASP A 38 8.70 21.44 -1.82
CA ASP A 38 7.52 20.72 -2.30
C ASP A 38 7.61 19.26 -1.89
N ALA A 39 6.44 18.62 -1.84
CA ALA A 39 6.27 17.18 -1.75
C ALA A 39 5.85 16.63 -3.11
N LEU A 40 6.51 15.56 -3.58
CA LEU A 40 6.11 14.82 -4.77
C LEU A 40 5.94 13.35 -4.43
N VAL A 41 4.91 12.73 -4.99
CA VAL A 41 4.60 11.31 -4.84
C VAL A 41 4.47 10.69 -6.22
N ILE A 42 5.23 9.62 -6.47
CA ILE A 42 5.10 8.78 -7.67
C ILE A 42 4.87 7.34 -7.24
N GLY A 43 4.17 6.53 -8.04
CA GLY A 43 3.83 5.17 -7.69
C GLY A 43 3.14 4.41 -8.80
N ASN A 44 3.12 3.08 -8.69
CA ASN A 44 2.40 2.19 -9.61
C ASN A 44 1.93 0.92 -8.87
N ASN A 45 1.09 0.13 -9.54
CA ASN A 45 0.52 -1.11 -9.06
C ASN A 45 1.40 -2.32 -9.44
N VAL A 46 1.47 -3.35 -8.58
CA VAL A 46 2.16 -4.62 -8.93
C VAL A 46 1.23 -5.77 -9.30
N LEU A 47 -0.08 -5.59 -9.10
CA LEU A 47 -1.11 -6.52 -9.55
C LEU A 47 -2.08 -5.79 -10.48
N SER A 48 -2.50 -6.46 -11.54
CA SER A 48 -3.44 -5.95 -12.54
C SER A 48 -4.18 -7.13 -13.22
N LYS A 49 -5.11 -6.82 -14.12
CA LYS A 49 -5.76 -7.82 -14.98
C LYS A 49 -4.81 -8.43 -16.00
N ASP A 50 -3.76 -7.71 -16.37
CA ASP A 50 -2.75 -8.11 -17.34
C ASP A 50 -1.35 -7.77 -16.81
N ALA A 51 -0.34 -8.54 -17.23
CA ALA A 51 1.03 -8.36 -16.79
C ALA A 51 1.69 -7.09 -17.37
N LYS A 52 1.28 -6.63 -18.55
CA LYS A 52 1.93 -5.52 -19.27
C LYS A 52 0.96 -4.40 -19.64
N GLU A 53 -0.31 -4.73 -19.87
CA GLU A 53 -1.29 -3.76 -20.33
C GLU A 53 -1.93 -2.95 -19.19
N PRO A 54 -2.15 -1.64 -19.39
CA PRO A 54 -2.84 -0.81 -18.41
C PRO A 54 -4.30 -1.26 -18.26
N PHE A 55 -4.79 -1.20 -17.03
CA PHE A 55 -6.18 -1.53 -16.71
C PHE A 55 -6.83 -0.37 -15.94
N ASN A 56 -7.95 0.13 -16.46
CA ASN A 56 -8.71 1.24 -15.89
C ASN A 56 -10.20 1.15 -16.26
N ASP A 57 -10.80 -0.01 -15.99
CA ASP A 57 -12.24 -0.22 -16.18
C ASP A 57 -12.98 0.13 -14.88
N PRO A 58 -13.78 1.20 -14.84
CA PRO A 58 -14.49 1.62 -13.63
C PRO A 58 -15.69 0.72 -13.29
N ASP A 59 -16.14 -0.12 -14.22
CA ASP A 59 -17.31 -0.99 -14.03
C ASP A 59 -16.95 -2.33 -13.36
N LEU A 60 -15.65 -2.61 -13.20
CA LEU A 60 -15.15 -3.83 -12.57
C LEU A 60 -14.60 -3.56 -11.17
N THR A 61 -14.97 -4.41 -10.21
CA THR A 61 -14.36 -4.41 -8.89
C THR A 61 -13.11 -5.28 -8.87
N ASN A 62 -12.13 -4.93 -8.03
CA ASN A 62 -10.90 -5.70 -7.92
C ASN A 62 -11.15 -7.15 -7.45
N ASP A 63 -12.20 -7.38 -6.67
CA ASP A 63 -12.57 -8.70 -6.15
C ASP A 63 -13.16 -9.61 -7.25
N ASP A 64 -13.49 -9.04 -8.41
CA ASP A 64 -13.99 -9.72 -9.61
C ASP A 64 -12.93 -10.02 -10.67
N ILE A 65 -11.69 -9.58 -10.43
CA ILE A 65 -10.60 -9.73 -11.39
C ILE A 65 -9.67 -10.86 -10.92
N ASP A 66 -9.34 -11.76 -11.85
CA ASP A 66 -8.25 -12.71 -11.66
C ASP A 66 -6.92 -11.96 -11.81
N MET A 67 -6.39 -11.45 -10.71
CA MET A 67 -5.27 -10.51 -10.71
C MET A 67 -3.92 -11.23 -10.89
N VAL A 68 -3.10 -10.75 -11.81
CA VAL A 68 -1.77 -11.29 -12.11
C VAL A 68 -0.69 -10.29 -11.72
N PHE A 69 0.54 -10.79 -11.50
CA PHE A 69 1.68 -9.89 -11.35
C PHE A 69 1.92 -9.07 -12.61
N VAL A 70 2.03 -7.76 -12.42
CA VAL A 70 2.55 -6.83 -13.42
C VAL A 70 4.04 -7.11 -13.56
N ASP A 71 4.50 -7.28 -14.80
CA ASP A 71 5.89 -7.52 -15.16
C ASP A 71 6.20 -6.80 -16.47
N VAL A 72 6.58 -5.52 -16.35
CA VAL A 72 6.86 -4.62 -17.49
C VAL A 72 8.31 -4.66 -17.95
N ASP A 73 9.17 -5.43 -17.27
CA ASP A 73 10.51 -5.76 -17.73
C ASP A 73 10.61 -7.23 -18.18
N ASP A 74 11.76 -7.59 -18.76
CA ASP A 74 12.06 -8.96 -19.16
C ASP A 74 13.22 -9.52 -18.28
N ASP A 75 13.36 -9.05 -17.03
CA ASP A 75 14.42 -9.46 -16.11
C ASP A 75 14.04 -10.76 -15.38
N VAL A 76 14.76 -11.85 -15.68
CA VAL A 76 14.50 -13.18 -15.09
C VAL A 76 14.76 -13.27 -13.57
N SER A 77 15.35 -12.25 -12.96
CA SER A 77 15.55 -12.15 -11.52
C SER A 77 14.35 -11.54 -10.77
N THR A 78 13.33 -11.10 -11.51
CA THR A 78 12.09 -10.54 -10.98
C THR A 78 10.89 -11.40 -11.35
N PHE A 79 9.92 -11.51 -10.44
CA PHE A 79 8.63 -12.16 -10.71
C PHE A 79 7.49 -11.16 -10.97
N SER A 80 7.76 -9.89 -10.68
CA SER A 80 6.86 -8.76 -10.90
C SER A 80 7.73 -7.52 -11.00
N SER A 81 7.40 -6.60 -11.89
CA SER A 81 8.06 -5.32 -12.09
C SER A 81 7.05 -4.28 -12.55
N SER A 82 7.06 -3.09 -11.95
CA SER A 82 6.22 -1.97 -12.37
C SER A 82 6.98 -0.66 -12.18
N SER A 83 6.73 0.31 -13.06
CA SER A 83 7.52 1.54 -13.11
C SER A 83 6.69 2.81 -12.91
N ALA A 84 7.35 3.86 -12.43
CA ALA A 84 6.79 5.19 -12.28
C ALA A 84 7.86 6.23 -12.59
N ASN A 85 7.48 7.28 -13.32
CA ASN A 85 8.42 8.29 -13.77
C ASN A 85 8.51 9.46 -12.78
N LEU A 86 9.73 9.81 -12.37
CA LEU A 86 10.00 10.97 -11.54
C LEU A 86 10.45 12.14 -12.40
N ILE A 87 9.76 13.28 -12.26
CA ILE A 87 10.16 14.54 -12.87
C ILE A 87 10.19 15.63 -11.80
N LEU A 88 11.39 16.01 -11.38
CA LEU A 88 11.64 17.17 -10.56
C LEU A 88 11.82 18.43 -11.44
N PRO A 89 11.26 19.58 -11.05
CA PRO A 89 11.48 20.85 -11.74
C PRO A 89 12.97 21.22 -11.79
N LEU A 90 13.41 21.90 -12.87
CA LEU A 90 14.81 22.25 -13.12
C LEU A 90 15.50 22.99 -11.95
N ASN A 91 14.76 23.84 -11.22
CA ASN A 91 15.27 24.62 -10.11
C ASN A 91 15.23 23.88 -8.75
N HIS A 92 14.89 22.58 -8.75
CA HIS A 92 14.50 21.83 -7.56
C HIS A 92 15.00 20.38 -7.57
N THR A 93 16.32 20.20 -7.70
CA THR A 93 16.96 18.87 -7.80
C THR A 93 17.45 18.28 -6.47
N LYS A 94 17.35 19.02 -5.36
CA LYS A 94 17.87 18.58 -4.05
C LYS A 94 16.83 17.83 -3.23
N ILE A 95 17.07 16.53 -3.05
CA ILE A 95 16.24 15.67 -2.19
C ILE A 95 16.69 15.83 -0.74
N LYS A 96 15.78 16.22 0.15
CA LYS A 96 15.98 16.21 1.62
C LYS A 96 15.75 14.80 2.16
N TYR A 97 14.61 14.21 1.79
CA TYR A 97 14.14 12.90 2.23
C TYR A 97 13.44 12.18 1.08
N ALA A 98 13.62 10.85 1.01
CA ALA A 98 12.88 9.96 0.15
C ALA A 98 12.50 8.67 0.89
N ALA A 99 11.19 8.39 0.97
CA ALA A 99 10.66 7.16 1.55
C ALA A 99 9.99 6.33 0.47
N LEU A 100 10.31 5.04 0.40
CA LEU A 100 9.63 4.06 -0.43
C LEU A 100 8.65 3.28 0.45
N TYR A 101 7.37 3.40 0.17
CA TYR A 101 6.32 2.58 0.78
C TYR A 101 5.88 1.49 -0.19
N TRP A 102 5.48 0.34 0.32
CA TRP A 102 4.76 -0.67 -0.43
C TRP A 102 3.80 -1.43 0.49
N SER A 103 2.69 -1.88 -0.06
CA SER A 103 1.65 -2.57 0.69
C SER A 103 0.95 -3.59 -0.19
N ALA A 104 0.54 -4.73 0.35
CA ALA A 104 -0.32 -5.67 -0.38
C ALA A 104 -1.15 -6.53 0.59
N THR A 105 -2.19 -7.16 0.06
CA THR A 105 -2.81 -8.33 0.70
C THR A 105 -2.03 -9.57 0.31
N TYR A 106 -1.60 -10.34 1.31
CA TYR A 106 -0.85 -11.56 1.07
C TYR A 106 -1.30 -12.64 2.03
N SER A 107 -2.46 -13.24 1.77
CA SER A 107 -2.99 -14.36 2.54
C SER A 107 -2.62 -15.72 1.94
N TYR A 108 -2.54 -15.77 0.61
CA TYR A 108 -2.30 -16.97 -0.18
C TYR A 108 -1.16 -16.74 -1.17
N GLU A 109 -0.46 -17.81 -1.55
CA GLU A 109 0.45 -17.79 -2.71
C GLU A 109 -0.34 -17.53 -4.03
N GLN A 110 -1.50 -18.19 -4.16
CA GLN A 110 -2.50 -18.00 -5.20
C GLN A 110 -3.89 -18.11 -4.57
N GLY A 111 -4.75 -17.14 -4.83
CA GLY A 111 -6.13 -17.08 -4.39
C GLY A 111 -7.10 -17.56 -5.46
N PHE A 112 -8.13 -18.29 -5.02
CA PHE A 112 -9.21 -18.83 -5.84
C PHE A 112 -10.54 -18.43 -5.26
N ARG A 113 -11.51 -18.15 -6.13
CA ARG A 113 -12.88 -17.83 -5.76
C ARG A 113 -13.79 -19.01 -6.09
N LYS A 114 -14.62 -19.41 -5.13
CA LYS A 114 -15.68 -20.39 -5.30
C LYS A 114 -17.01 -19.76 -4.91
N GLU A 115 -17.99 -19.88 -5.77
CA GLU A 115 -19.37 -19.50 -5.43
C GLU A 115 -20.08 -20.65 -4.72
N SER A 116 -20.76 -20.33 -3.62
CA SER A 116 -21.61 -21.27 -2.88
C SER A 116 -22.76 -20.49 -2.24
N ASP A 117 -23.99 -20.92 -2.46
CA ASP A 117 -25.20 -20.31 -1.88
C ASP A 117 -25.30 -18.79 -2.10
N GLY A 118 -24.93 -18.31 -3.30
CA GLY A 118 -24.95 -16.89 -3.65
C GLY A 118 -23.87 -16.05 -2.98
N GLN A 119 -22.86 -16.68 -2.37
CA GLN A 119 -21.72 -16.01 -1.74
C GLN A 119 -20.40 -16.44 -2.38
N PHE A 120 -19.48 -15.50 -2.49
CA PHE A 120 -18.11 -15.77 -2.91
C PHE A 120 -17.24 -16.17 -1.71
N LEU A 121 -16.66 -17.36 -1.79
CA LEU A 121 -15.70 -17.89 -0.84
C LEU A 121 -14.30 -17.80 -1.46
N PHE A 122 -13.37 -17.20 -0.72
CA PHE A 122 -11.99 -17.04 -1.14
C PHE A 122 -11.10 -18.05 -0.42
N GLN A 123 -10.31 -18.79 -1.18
CA GLN A 123 -9.47 -19.88 -0.67
C GLN A 123 -8.14 -19.93 -1.41
N GLY A 124 -7.13 -20.50 -0.77
CA GLY A 124 -5.82 -20.67 -1.38
C GLY A 124 -4.85 -21.32 -0.40
N LYS A 125 -3.66 -21.67 -0.89
CA LYS A 125 -2.59 -22.15 -0.02
C LYS A 125 -2.04 -20.96 0.75
N ARG A 126 -2.29 -20.93 2.06
CA ARG A 126 -1.79 -19.85 2.93
C ARG A 126 -0.27 -19.87 2.99
N ASP A 127 0.34 -18.70 2.82
CA ASP A 127 1.77 -18.54 3.07
C ASP A 127 2.01 -17.97 4.48
N ASN A 128 2.61 -18.80 5.33
CA ASN A 128 2.98 -18.42 6.70
C ASN A 128 4.39 -17.79 6.77
N LYS A 129 5.15 -17.78 5.67
CA LYS A 129 6.51 -17.23 5.58
C LYS A 129 6.46 -15.76 5.18
N ARG A 130 6.26 -14.90 6.18
CA ARG A 130 6.14 -13.45 5.99
C ARG A 130 7.48 -12.70 5.93
N ASN A 131 8.61 -13.41 5.96
CA ASN A 131 9.94 -12.81 5.87
C ASN A 131 10.26 -12.21 4.48
N LYS A 132 9.39 -12.39 3.49
CA LYS A 132 9.54 -11.81 2.15
C LYS A 132 8.83 -10.47 2.00
N ILE A 133 7.83 -10.16 2.83
CA ILE A 133 6.99 -8.95 2.66
C ILE A 133 7.78 -7.65 2.75
N ASN A 134 8.93 -7.67 3.43
CA ASN A 134 9.77 -6.50 3.62
C ASN A 134 11.01 -6.47 2.70
N ASN A 135 11.11 -7.38 1.72
CA ASN A 135 12.21 -7.44 0.78
C ASN A 135 11.70 -7.22 -0.63
N ILE A 136 12.19 -6.18 -1.29
CA ILE A 136 11.82 -5.83 -2.67
C ILE A 136 13.09 -5.47 -3.46
N LYS A 137 12.95 -5.27 -4.77
CA LYS A 137 14.00 -4.70 -5.61
C LYS A 137 13.60 -3.31 -6.09
N LEU A 138 14.55 -2.37 -6.07
CA LEU A 138 14.40 -1.02 -6.60
C LEU A 138 15.46 -0.77 -7.68
N LYS A 139 15.04 -0.26 -8.84
CA LYS A 139 15.91 0.24 -9.91
C LYS A 139 15.70 1.75 -10.06
N THR A 140 16.77 2.52 -9.95
CA THR A 140 16.78 3.95 -10.27
C THR A 140 16.91 4.18 -11.78
N PRO A 141 16.68 5.42 -12.27
CA PRO A 141 16.88 5.73 -13.69
C PRO A 141 18.28 5.34 -14.16
N ASN A 142 18.37 4.55 -15.23
CA ASN A 142 19.60 3.96 -15.79
C ASN A 142 20.45 3.14 -14.80
N GLY A 143 19.91 2.83 -13.63
CA GLY A 143 20.56 2.01 -12.63
C GLY A 143 20.34 0.51 -12.84
N ARG A 144 20.82 -0.28 -11.89
CA ARG A 144 20.54 -1.71 -11.77
C ARG A 144 19.61 -1.94 -10.60
N TYR A 145 18.95 -3.10 -10.58
CA TYR A 145 18.20 -3.51 -9.39
C TYR A 145 19.09 -3.62 -8.16
N THR A 146 18.61 -3.05 -7.07
CA THR A 146 19.21 -3.13 -5.74
C THR A 146 18.17 -3.71 -4.78
N ASP A 147 18.60 -4.61 -3.90
CA ASP A 147 17.71 -5.14 -2.86
C ASP A 147 17.46 -4.06 -1.80
N VAL A 148 16.18 -3.86 -1.47
CA VAL A 148 15.74 -2.92 -0.45
C VAL A 148 15.01 -3.69 0.64
N ILE A 149 15.49 -3.55 1.87
CA ILE A 149 14.90 -4.15 3.06
C ILE A 149 14.17 -3.05 3.84
N GLY A 150 12.84 -3.19 3.95
CA GLY A 150 11.98 -2.27 4.68
C GLY A 150 11.75 -2.66 6.13
N SER A 151 11.26 -1.69 6.87
CA SER A 151 10.58 -1.91 8.16
C SER A 151 9.11 -2.22 7.90
N VAL A 152 8.58 -3.25 8.57
CA VAL A 152 7.16 -3.58 8.55
C VAL A 152 6.43 -2.59 9.46
N ILE A 153 5.58 -1.74 8.87
CA ILE A 153 4.72 -0.82 9.61
C ILE A 153 3.50 -1.58 10.15
N PHE A 154 2.90 -2.42 9.30
CA PHE A 154 1.73 -3.21 9.64
C PHE A 154 1.80 -4.58 8.99
N ASP A 155 1.34 -5.61 9.70
CA ASP A 155 1.20 -6.98 9.20
C ASP A 155 -0.06 -7.61 9.80
N GLY A 156 -1.16 -7.49 9.07
CA GLY A 156 -2.48 -7.98 9.46
C GLY A 156 -2.54 -9.50 9.62
N ALA A 157 -1.57 -10.26 9.10
CA ALA A 157 -1.50 -11.70 9.37
C ALA A 157 -1.32 -12.03 10.87
N ARG A 158 -0.88 -11.05 11.67
CA ARG A 158 -0.68 -11.19 13.12
C ARG A 158 -1.93 -10.84 13.93
N ASP A 159 -2.99 -10.37 13.28
CA ASP A 159 -4.21 -9.94 13.92
C ASP A 159 -5.41 -10.72 13.35
N ARG A 160 -6.24 -11.26 14.26
CA ARG A 160 -7.42 -12.06 13.91
C ARG A 160 -8.42 -11.24 13.10
N ALA A 161 -8.49 -9.93 13.30
CA ALA A 161 -9.36 -9.04 12.56
C ALA A 161 -9.05 -9.01 11.04
N PHE A 162 -7.81 -9.35 10.65
CA PHE A 162 -7.35 -9.27 9.26
C PHE A 162 -6.95 -10.63 8.67
N THR A 163 -7.38 -11.74 9.27
CA THR A 163 -7.00 -13.10 8.81
C THR A 163 -7.54 -13.42 7.40
N LEU A 164 -8.58 -12.72 6.95
CA LEU A 164 -9.19 -12.92 5.63
C LEU A 164 -8.26 -12.50 4.48
N ASN A 165 -7.56 -11.38 4.64
CA ASN A 165 -6.80 -10.75 3.56
C ASN A 165 -5.33 -10.46 3.90
N SER A 166 -4.95 -10.49 5.18
CA SER A 166 -3.57 -10.36 5.66
C SER A 166 -2.81 -9.22 4.97
N PRO A 167 -3.34 -7.98 5.03
CA PRO A 167 -2.71 -6.80 4.45
C PRO A 167 -1.41 -6.53 5.20
N TYR A 168 -0.43 -6.00 4.51
CA TYR A 168 0.79 -5.51 5.11
C TYR A 168 1.16 -4.16 4.52
N VAL A 169 1.94 -3.40 5.29
CA VAL A 169 2.54 -2.13 4.84
C VAL A 169 3.99 -2.12 5.31
N CYS A 170 4.88 -1.81 4.40
CA CYS A 170 6.31 -1.67 4.64
C CYS A 170 6.81 -0.30 4.18
N MET A 171 7.91 0.14 4.77
CA MET A 171 8.59 1.38 4.38
C MET A 171 10.10 1.23 4.46
N ALA A 172 10.81 1.82 3.51
CA ALA A 172 12.26 2.00 3.54
C ALA A 172 12.64 3.47 3.31
N ASP A 173 13.60 3.96 4.08
CA ASP A 173 14.27 5.23 3.79
C ASP A 173 15.30 5.02 2.67
N VAL A 174 14.98 5.52 1.48
CA VAL A 174 15.82 5.42 0.27
C VAL A 174 16.55 6.74 -0.01
N THR A 175 16.60 7.67 0.95
CA THR A 175 17.21 8.99 0.79
C THR A 175 18.66 8.91 0.34
N LYS A 176 19.46 8.01 0.94
CA LYS A 176 20.88 7.83 0.56
C LYS A 176 21.02 7.28 -0.85
N LEU A 177 20.17 6.31 -1.21
CA LEU A 177 20.18 5.68 -2.52
C LEU A 177 19.90 6.72 -3.62
N LEU A 178 18.90 7.57 -3.42
CA LEU A 178 18.57 8.65 -4.35
C LEU A 178 19.62 9.75 -4.37
N LYS A 179 20.14 10.20 -3.23
CA LYS A 179 21.20 11.23 -3.17
C LYS A 179 22.50 10.81 -3.86
N ASN A 180 22.78 9.52 -3.89
CA ASN A 180 23.96 8.95 -4.53
C ASN A 180 23.72 8.56 -6.00
N SER A 181 22.48 8.66 -6.50
CA SER A 181 22.17 8.39 -7.90
C SER A 181 22.69 9.54 -8.79
N GLU A 182 23.36 9.19 -9.88
CA GLU A 182 23.83 10.18 -10.87
C GLU A 182 22.65 10.86 -11.58
N ILE A 183 21.57 10.09 -11.81
CA ILE A 183 20.37 10.55 -12.49
C ILE A 183 19.20 10.43 -11.53
N ILE A 184 18.58 11.57 -11.22
CA ILE A 184 17.41 11.64 -10.33
C ILE A 184 16.12 11.54 -11.13
N ASN A 185 15.98 12.29 -12.21
CA ASN A 185 14.77 12.28 -13.03
C ASN A 185 14.78 11.09 -13.99
N GLY A 186 13.63 10.44 -14.12
CA GLY A 186 13.44 9.30 -15.02
C GLY A 186 12.62 8.18 -14.38
N GLU A 187 12.67 7.03 -15.03
CA GLU A 187 11.92 5.86 -14.63
C GLU A 187 12.52 5.17 -13.39
N TYR A 188 11.71 5.01 -12.35
CA TYR A 188 12.00 4.16 -11.21
C TYR A 188 11.15 2.91 -11.30
N MET A 189 11.77 1.75 -11.11
CA MET A 189 11.07 0.47 -11.15
C MET A 189 11.16 -0.25 -9.82
N VAL A 190 10.02 -0.75 -9.35
CA VAL A 190 9.92 -1.57 -8.16
C VAL A 190 9.50 -2.97 -8.56
N ALA A 191 10.18 -3.95 -8.00
CA ALA A 191 9.99 -5.35 -8.33
C ALA A 191 9.98 -6.25 -7.09
N ASN A 192 9.52 -7.48 -7.29
CA ASN A 192 9.45 -8.53 -6.28
C ASN A 192 8.61 -8.18 -5.03
N VAL A 193 7.54 -7.39 -5.20
CA VAL A 193 6.58 -7.13 -4.14
C VAL A 193 5.64 -8.34 -4.03
N VAL A 194 5.72 -9.08 -2.92
CA VAL A 194 4.87 -10.26 -2.72
C VAL A 194 3.42 -9.87 -2.45
N ALA A 195 2.50 -10.50 -3.16
CA ALA A 195 1.07 -10.32 -3.01
C ALA A 195 0.33 -11.62 -3.34
N THR A 196 -0.93 -11.72 -2.94
CA THR A 196 -1.79 -12.81 -3.39
C THR A 196 -2.28 -12.52 -4.81
N GLN A 197 -1.88 -13.35 -5.77
CA GLN A 197 -2.46 -13.36 -7.12
C GLN A 197 -3.84 -14.04 -7.13
N GLY A 198 -4.59 -13.81 -8.19
CA GLY A 198 -5.95 -14.27 -8.39
C GLY A 198 -6.94 -13.54 -7.50
N PHE A 199 -7.82 -14.30 -6.87
CA PHE A 199 -8.93 -13.74 -6.10
C PHE A 199 -8.62 -13.72 -4.61
N VAL A 200 -8.78 -12.55 -3.97
CA VAL A 200 -8.70 -12.40 -2.51
C VAL A 200 -9.88 -11.58 -2.01
N SER A 201 -10.33 -11.88 -0.79
CA SER A 201 -11.42 -11.13 -0.16
C SER A 201 -10.94 -9.75 0.26
N GLY A 202 -11.75 -8.73 -0.01
CA GLY A 202 -11.52 -7.38 0.47
C GLY A 202 -10.79 -6.56 -0.57
N GLU A 203 -11.48 -5.52 -1.04
CA GLU A 203 -11.19 -4.54 -2.11
C GLU A 203 -9.79 -3.89 -2.10
N ALA A 204 -8.92 -4.25 -1.16
CA ALA A 204 -7.58 -3.73 -0.93
C ALA A 204 -6.51 -4.37 -1.84
N LEU A 205 -6.81 -4.64 -3.11
CA LEU A 205 -5.77 -4.82 -4.12
C LEU A 205 -5.33 -3.46 -4.67
N ARG A 206 -4.69 -2.66 -3.80
CA ARG A 206 -3.75 -1.63 -4.25
C ARG A 206 -2.37 -2.03 -3.77
N VAL A 207 -1.69 -2.79 -4.62
CA VAL A 207 -0.26 -3.01 -4.42
C VAL A 207 0.50 -1.85 -5.01
N GLY A 208 0.34 -0.70 -4.35
CA GLY A 208 1.03 0.51 -4.73
C GLY A 208 2.39 0.56 -4.04
N TYR A 209 3.41 0.98 -4.76
CA TYR A 209 4.51 1.66 -4.09
C TYR A 209 4.36 3.15 -4.25
N PHE A 210 4.89 3.92 -3.30
CA PHE A 210 5.08 5.34 -3.57
C PHE A 210 6.36 5.89 -2.97
N MET A 211 6.95 6.88 -3.66
CA MET A 211 8.11 7.62 -3.19
C MET A 211 7.78 9.08 -2.86
N LEU A 212 7.96 9.48 -1.60
CA LEU A 212 7.77 10.87 -1.16
C LEU A 212 9.08 11.64 -1.17
N PHE A 213 9.18 12.72 -1.94
CA PHE A 213 10.34 13.62 -1.95
C PHE A 213 10.05 14.88 -1.15
N THR A 214 10.92 15.29 -0.24
CA THR A 214 10.87 16.62 0.38
C THR A 214 12.14 17.39 0.00
N LYS A 215 12.11 18.72 -0.18
CA LYS A 215 13.30 19.51 -0.62
C LYS A 215 13.57 20.76 0.24
N PRO A 216 14.83 21.14 0.50
CA PRO A 216 15.15 22.45 1.09
C PRO A 216 15.24 23.53 -0.01
N PRO A 217 15.05 24.83 0.31
CA PRO A 217 15.20 25.90 -0.67
C PRO A 217 16.63 25.97 -1.21
N GLN A 218 16.77 26.30 -2.50
CA GLN A 218 18.03 26.79 -3.05
C GLN A 218 18.19 28.24 -2.58
N LYS A 219 19.29 28.59 -1.90
CA LYS A 219 19.59 29.98 -1.56
C LYS A 219 19.58 30.80 -2.86
N ILE A 220 18.57 31.65 -3.04
CA ILE A 220 18.71 32.81 -3.91
C ILE A 220 19.55 33.80 -3.10
N LEU A 221 20.87 33.76 -3.26
CA LEU A 221 21.72 34.86 -2.80
C LEU A 221 21.53 36.00 -3.79
N ASN A 222 20.49 36.81 -3.55
CA ASN A 222 20.40 38.16 -4.07
C ASN A 222 20.26 39.08 -2.85
N ILE A 223 21.39 39.46 -2.27
CA ILE A 223 21.59 40.74 -1.59
C ILE A 223 22.96 41.24 -2.02
#